data_AF-A0A0G2FWL0-F1
#
_entry.id   AF-A0A0G2FWL0-F1
#
_cell.length_a   1.000
_cell.length_b   1.000
_cell.length_c   1.000
_cell.angle_alpha   90.00
_cell.angle_beta   90.00
_cell.angle_gamma   90.00
#
_symmetry.space_group_name_H-M   'P 1'
#
loop_
_entity.id
_entity.type
_entity.pdbx_description
1 polymer ?
#
loop_
_entity_poly.entity_id
_entity_poly.type
_entity_poly.pdbx_seq_one_letter_code
_entity_poly.pdbx_strand_id
1 'polypeptide(L)'
;MDASSLSILELLGEGGSSHVHKVTDGNANYACKVFLTKEAFEAEKAAYQRIQRVDALRGRVPALVAVPAPLVIILEHVEGPTLSEVGIAPSERAEIQKQLTDTLDLLHEAGVYHGDISRRNIIVKDGRAKLLDFSIAVLQEKVEEAEYEYYAEEDHQALKSIFFEMGSKEAKCEALDVIDRMRKPCPQQNFDGEHQLEQILQRTDSCNPDVVNGILTVLPAPSPRIAIWVAERLYWRHRPAEAVDVLRSSIARCERTESSAAVSNDVLLNLREYAAGFAAKTERFDSSDEFPSVEEMFEDAVKFYLGSAPENVKRSCADEKVLSLRLKLANTLSEYCRPTAALRVCVRALEEARVSGLNDESNIICEFMETMKSLLEHVEDRELWDRAEQLIPFEKTLAYTMPRIGQFAME
;
A
#
# COMPACT_ATOMS: atom_id res chain seq x y z
N MET A 1 -33.24 12.28 35.98
CA MET A 1 -32.44 11.54 36.97
C MET A 1 -31.70 12.56 37.81
N ASP A 2 -31.77 12.48 39.14
CA ASP A 2 -31.01 13.36 40.03
C ASP A 2 -29.62 12.74 40.26
N ALA A 3 -28.53 13.50 40.10
CA ALA A 3 -27.18 12.99 40.34
C ALA A 3 -26.96 12.56 41.80
N SER A 4 -27.77 13.08 42.73
CA SER A 4 -27.68 12.73 44.15
C SER A 4 -28.05 11.28 44.45
N SER A 5 -28.72 10.57 43.54
CA SER A 5 -29.14 9.17 43.71
C SER A 5 -28.19 8.15 43.09
N LEU A 6 -27.08 8.58 42.49
CA LEU A 6 -26.11 7.70 41.84
C LEU A 6 -24.94 7.37 42.77
N SER A 7 -24.60 6.09 42.91
CA SER A 7 -23.40 5.63 43.62
C SER A 7 -22.31 5.25 42.63
N ILE A 8 -21.08 5.72 42.87
CA ILE A 8 -19.90 5.35 42.08
C ILE A 8 -19.46 3.94 42.49
N LEU A 9 -19.24 3.08 41.51
CA LEU A 9 -18.79 1.70 41.70
C LEU A 9 -17.29 1.55 41.42
N GLU A 10 -16.87 1.83 40.19
CA GLU A 10 -15.50 1.63 39.73
C GLU A 10 -15.12 2.67 38.65
N LEU A 11 -13.81 2.91 38.48
CA LEU A 11 -13.30 3.70 37.36
C LEU A 11 -13.23 2.78 36.12
N LEU A 12 -13.90 3.18 35.04
CA LEU A 12 -13.90 2.45 33.76
C LEU A 12 -12.78 2.92 32.84
N GLY A 13 -12.42 4.20 32.89
CA GLY A 13 -11.39 4.76 32.05
C GLY A 13 -10.95 6.15 32.48
N GLU A 14 -9.68 6.45 32.23
CA GLU A 14 -9.09 7.76 32.41
C GLU A 14 -8.49 8.19 31.07
N GLY A 15 -9.06 9.24 30.48
CA GLY A 15 -8.61 9.82 29.22
C GLY A 15 -8.02 11.22 29.43
N GLY A 16 -7.38 11.77 28.40
CA GLY A 16 -6.77 13.10 28.47
C GLY A 16 -7.77 14.23 28.74
N SER A 17 -9.05 14.03 28.44
CA SER A 17 -10.12 15.02 28.53
C SER A 17 -11.21 14.70 29.57
N SER A 18 -11.20 13.50 30.18
CA SER A 18 -12.26 13.07 31.11
C SER A 18 -11.93 11.83 31.93
N HIS A 19 -12.64 11.65 33.04
CA HIS A 19 -12.72 10.41 33.82
C HIS A 19 -14.08 9.76 33.62
N VAL A 20 -14.10 8.45 33.37
CA VAL A 20 -15.34 7.68 33.20
C VAL A 20 -15.48 6.71 34.36
N HIS A 21 -16.55 6.88 35.14
CA HIS A 21 -16.90 6.02 36.26
C HIS A 21 -18.14 5.20 35.93
N LYS A 22 -18.15 3.94 36.37
CA LYS A 22 -19.39 3.17 36.44
C LYS A 22 -20.18 3.66 37.64
N VAL A 23 -21.44 4.00 37.42
CA VAL A 23 -22.37 4.43 38.47
C VAL A 23 -23.64 3.60 38.43
N THR A 24 -24.34 3.49 39.54
CA THR A 24 -25.64 2.80 39.62
C THR A 24 -26.67 3.61 40.40
N ASP A 25 -27.94 3.45 40.02
CA ASP A 25 -29.11 3.93 40.78
C ASP A 25 -29.74 2.81 41.64
N GLY A 26 -29.09 1.65 41.72
CA GLY A 26 -29.59 0.43 42.38
C GLY A 26 -30.39 -0.50 41.47
N ASN A 27 -30.89 -0.03 40.32
CA ASN A 27 -31.63 -0.83 39.34
C ASN A 27 -30.82 -1.12 38.09
N ALA A 28 -30.04 -0.15 37.61
CA ALA A 28 -29.22 -0.26 36.40
C ALA A 28 -27.84 0.37 36.60
N ASN A 29 -26.92 0.03 35.70
CA ASN A 29 -25.58 0.61 35.63
C ASN A 29 -25.49 1.62 34.49
N TYR A 30 -24.72 2.68 34.70
CA TYR A 30 -24.49 3.76 33.74
C TYR A 30 -23.01 4.14 33.70
N ALA A 31 -22.60 4.77 32.61
CA ALA A 31 -21.30 5.40 32.50
C ALA A 31 -21.43 6.89 32.83
N CYS A 32 -20.79 7.33 33.91
CA CYS A 32 -20.68 8.73 34.30
C CYS A 32 -19.35 9.30 33.82
N LYS A 33 -19.41 10.17 32.83
CA LYS A 33 -18.24 10.85 32.26
C LYS A 33 -18.12 12.24 32.84
N VAL A 34 -17.01 12.50 33.53
CA VAL A 34 -16.65 13.78 34.15
C VAL A 34 -15.54 14.41 33.31
N PHE A 35 -15.82 15.57 32.71
CA PHE A 35 -14.91 16.22 31.77
C PHE A 35 -13.97 17.18 32.49
N LEU A 36 -12.72 17.24 32.01
CA LEU A 36 -11.69 18.15 32.50
C LEU A 36 -11.72 19.51 31.77
N THR A 37 -12.30 19.55 30.58
CA THR A 37 -12.41 20.78 29.76
C THR A 37 -13.85 21.03 29.35
N LYS A 38 -14.20 22.32 29.19
CA LYS A 38 -15.55 22.72 28.77
C LYS A 38 -15.79 22.40 27.30
N GLU A 39 -14.75 22.52 26.49
CA GLU A 39 -14.77 22.28 25.05
C GLU A 39 -15.18 20.84 24.75
N ALA A 40 -14.56 19.87 25.44
CA ALA A 40 -14.87 18.45 25.26
C ALA A 40 -16.28 18.10 25.71
N PHE A 41 -16.72 18.68 26.83
CA PHE A 41 -18.08 18.51 27.33
C PHE A 41 -19.14 19.05 26.35
N GLU A 42 -18.95 20.27 25.84
CA GLU A 42 -19.91 20.87 24.90
C GLU A 42 -19.91 20.16 23.54
N ALA A 43 -18.75 19.66 23.08
CA ALA A 43 -18.65 18.84 21.87
C ALA A 43 -19.48 17.55 22.01
N GLU A 44 -19.22 16.74 23.04
CA GLU A 44 -19.91 15.46 23.24
C GLU A 44 -21.40 15.64 23.51
N LYS A 45 -21.77 16.63 24.33
CA LYS A 45 -23.17 16.95 24.60
C LYS A 45 -23.92 17.32 23.32
N ALA A 46 -23.33 18.17 22.48
CA ALA A 46 -23.96 18.62 21.25
C ALA A 46 -24.04 17.49 20.20
N ALA A 47 -23.02 16.61 20.14
CA ALA A 47 -23.05 15.39 19.34
C ALA A 47 -24.24 14.49 19.75
N TYR A 48 -24.38 14.18 21.05
CA TYR A 48 -25.51 13.35 21.52
C TYR A 48 -26.89 13.98 21.27
N GLN A 49 -27.00 15.31 21.29
CA GLN A 49 -28.25 16.00 20.92
C GLN A 49 -28.65 15.80 19.46
N ARG A 50 -27.68 15.62 18.55
CA ARG A 50 -27.94 15.28 17.13
C ARG A 50 -28.23 13.78 16.98
N ILE A 51 -27.40 12.94 17.60
CA ILE A 51 -27.53 11.48 17.58
C ILE A 51 -28.92 11.02 18.04
N GLN A 52 -29.45 11.58 19.13
CA GLN A 52 -30.76 11.21 19.67
C GLN A 52 -31.93 11.48 18.72
N ARG A 53 -31.75 12.30 17.67
CA ARG A 53 -32.77 12.60 16.66
C ARG A 53 -32.81 11.57 15.53
N VAL A 54 -31.81 10.70 15.44
CA VAL A 54 -31.67 9.69 14.39
C VAL A 54 -31.94 8.31 14.97
N ASP A 55 -33.15 7.80 14.74
CA ASP A 55 -33.59 6.52 15.29
C ASP A 55 -32.70 5.34 14.88
N ALA A 56 -32.09 5.41 13.68
CA ALA A 56 -31.18 4.38 13.17
C ALA A 56 -29.87 4.24 13.97
N LEU A 57 -29.47 5.28 14.73
CA LEU A 57 -28.29 5.24 15.60
C LEU A 57 -28.57 4.55 16.95
N ARG A 58 -29.83 4.26 17.29
CA ARG A 58 -30.16 3.55 18.53
C ARG A 58 -29.52 2.17 18.55
N GLY A 59 -28.77 1.90 19.61
CA GLY A 59 -28.08 0.63 19.78
C GLY A 59 -26.74 0.51 19.05
N ARG A 60 -26.33 1.53 18.27
CA ARG A 60 -25.00 1.61 17.63
C ARG A 60 -24.02 2.49 18.41
N VAL A 61 -24.55 3.38 19.24
CA VAL A 61 -23.81 4.25 20.17
C VAL A 61 -24.51 4.23 21.54
N PRO A 62 -23.84 4.58 22.65
CA PRO A 62 -24.47 4.66 23.96
C PRO A 62 -25.65 5.64 23.97
N ALA A 63 -26.76 5.28 24.63
CA ALA A 63 -27.82 6.25 24.81
C ALA A 63 -27.42 7.33 25.84
N LEU A 64 -27.62 8.61 25.50
CA LEU A 64 -27.54 9.70 26.48
C LEU A 64 -28.71 9.60 27.47
N VAL A 65 -28.39 9.45 28.76
CA VAL A 65 -29.37 9.29 29.85
C VAL A 65 -29.68 10.62 30.51
N ALA A 66 -28.63 11.38 30.89
CA ALA A 66 -28.80 12.67 31.56
C ALA A 66 -27.54 13.55 31.44
N VAL A 67 -27.74 14.86 31.62
CA VAL A 67 -26.67 15.84 31.82
C VAL A 67 -26.96 16.55 33.15
N PRO A 68 -26.63 15.91 34.29
CA PRO A 68 -27.13 16.35 35.60
C PRO A 68 -26.41 17.58 36.15
N ALA A 69 -25.21 17.87 35.67
CA ALA A 69 -24.38 19.00 36.11
C ALA A 69 -23.48 19.47 34.97
N PRO A 70 -22.90 20.69 35.06
CA PRO A 70 -21.83 21.12 34.16
C PRO A 70 -20.69 20.10 34.16
N LEU A 71 -20.11 19.83 32.99
CA LEU A 71 -19.00 18.89 32.82
C LEU A 71 -19.31 17.43 33.21
N VAL A 72 -20.59 17.05 33.32
CA VAL A 72 -21.00 15.67 33.62
C VAL A 72 -22.03 15.18 32.62
N ILE A 73 -21.74 14.05 31.98
CA ILE A 73 -22.67 13.34 31.10
C ILE A 73 -22.86 11.92 31.63
N ILE A 74 -24.13 11.48 31.72
CA ILE A 74 -24.50 10.10 32.05
C ILE A 74 -24.96 9.41 30.77
N LEU A 75 -24.29 8.31 30.42
CA LEU A 75 -24.57 7.48 29.26
C LEU A 75 -24.99 6.07 29.68
N GLU A 76 -25.62 5.35 28.76
CA GLU A 76 -25.77 3.89 28.84
C GLU A 76 -24.42 3.23 29.15
N HIS A 77 -24.37 2.35 30.15
CA HIS A 77 -23.22 1.50 30.36
C HIS A 77 -23.20 0.37 29.32
N VAL A 78 -22.28 0.46 28.36
CA VAL A 78 -22.07 -0.60 27.37
C VAL A 78 -21.16 -1.66 27.97
N GLU A 79 -21.68 -2.88 28.10
CA GLU A 79 -20.87 -4.00 28.56
C GLU A 79 -20.05 -4.61 27.43
N GLY A 80 -18.80 -4.96 27.74
CA GLY A 80 -17.93 -5.72 26.85
C GLY A 80 -16.54 -5.10 26.79
N PRO A 81 -15.56 -5.87 26.28
CA PRO A 81 -14.23 -5.36 26.05
C PRO A 81 -14.21 -4.40 24.85
N THR A 82 -13.27 -3.48 24.90
CA THR A 82 -12.91 -2.64 23.76
C THR A 82 -12.17 -3.44 22.69
N LEU A 83 -12.20 -2.99 21.44
CA LEU A 83 -11.45 -3.58 20.34
C LEU A 83 -9.92 -3.45 20.54
N SER A 84 -9.44 -2.62 21.46
CA SER A 84 -8.04 -2.60 21.88
C SER A 84 -7.68 -3.77 22.79
N GLU A 85 -8.62 -4.26 23.59
CA GLU A 85 -8.40 -5.34 24.57
C GLU A 85 -8.59 -6.73 23.96
N VAL A 86 -9.47 -6.84 22.96
CA VAL A 86 -9.76 -8.09 22.27
C VAL A 86 -9.51 -8.00 20.77
N GLY A 87 -9.20 -9.14 20.16
CA GLY A 87 -9.27 -9.31 18.71
C GLY A 87 -10.68 -9.65 18.26
N ILE A 88 -10.96 -9.45 16.97
CA ILE A 88 -12.19 -9.93 16.32
C ILE A 88 -11.84 -11.16 15.50
N ALA A 89 -12.65 -12.22 15.60
CA ALA A 89 -12.48 -13.40 14.78
C ALA A 89 -12.53 -13.05 13.28
N PRO A 90 -11.69 -13.64 12.41
CA PRO A 90 -11.72 -13.33 10.98
C PRO A 90 -13.10 -13.46 10.33
N SER A 91 -13.93 -14.40 10.80
CA SER A 91 -15.30 -14.61 10.31
C SER A 91 -16.28 -13.49 10.65
N GLU A 92 -16.05 -12.75 11.74
CA GLU A 92 -16.93 -11.67 12.20
C GLU A 92 -16.47 -10.30 11.69
N ARG A 93 -15.22 -10.19 11.23
CA ARG A 93 -14.59 -8.92 10.87
C ARG A 93 -15.39 -8.11 9.86
N ALA A 94 -15.77 -8.73 8.74
CA ALA A 94 -16.46 -8.03 7.66
C ALA A 94 -17.80 -7.46 8.14
N GLU A 95 -18.52 -8.21 8.98
CA GLU A 95 -19.79 -7.78 9.55
C GLU A 95 -19.60 -6.64 10.56
N ILE A 96 -18.60 -6.74 11.45
CA ILE A 96 -18.28 -5.67 12.40
C ILE A 96 -17.81 -4.40 11.68
N GLN A 97 -16.96 -4.53 10.66
CA GLN A 97 -16.51 -3.40 9.84
C GLN A 97 -17.68 -2.72 9.15
N LYS A 98 -18.62 -3.51 8.61
CA LYS A 98 -19.84 -2.98 8.00
C LYS A 98 -20.72 -2.25 9.01
N GLN A 99 -20.98 -2.85 10.18
CA GLN A 99 -21.76 -2.20 11.23
C GLN A 99 -21.17 -0.84 11.63
N LEU A 100 -19.85 -0.75 11.76
CA LEU A 100 -19.16 0.49 12.08
C LEU A 100 -19.20 1.50 10.93
N THR A 101 -19.01 1.05 9.69
CA THR A 101 -19.11 1.90 8.50
C THR A 101 -20.51 2.50 8.39
N ASP A 102 -21.55 1.66 8.46
CA ASP A 102 -22.94 2.10 8.46
C ASP A 102 -23.23 3.05 9.65
N THR A 103 -22.52 2.91 10.78
CA THR A 103 -22.69 3.80 11.95
C THR A 103 -22.06 5.17 11.70
N LEU A 104 -20.90 5.23 11.05
CA LEU A 104 -20.27 6.48 10.63
C LEU A 104 -21.14 7.22 9.60
N ASP A 105 -21.66 6.51 8.59
CA ASP A 105 -22.53 7.10 7.57
C ASP A 105 -23.75 7.77 8.23
N LEU A 106 -24.40 7.09 9.17
CA LEU A 106 -25.54 7.63 9.91
C LEU A 106 -25.17 8.82 10.81
N LEU A 107 -23.95 8.85 11.35
CA LEU A 107 -23.45 9.98 12.14
C LEU A 107 -23.19 11.20 11.25
N HIS A 108 -22.55 10.97 10.09
CA HIS A 108 -22.26 12.01 9.10
C HIS A 108 -23.55 12.61 8.53
N GLU A 109 -24.55 11.77 8.22
CA GLU A 109 -25.90 12.23 7.85
C GLU A 109 -26.58 13.06 8.95
N ALA A 110 -26.28 12.79 10.22
CA ALA A 110 -26.76 13.59 11.35
C ALA A 110 -25.99 14.91 11.56
N GLY A 111 -24.95 15.15 10.75
CA GLY A 111 -24.03 16.28 10.86
C GLY A 111 -23.06 16.15 12.03
N VAL A 112 -22.70 14.93 12.42
CA VAL A 112 -21.76 14.61 13.50
C VAL A 112 -20.57 13.85 12.92
N TYR A 113 -19.38 14.44 12.98
CA TYR A 113 -18.12 13.77 12.67
C TYR A 113 -17.44 13.38 13.97
N HIS A 114 -17.00 12.13 14.09
CA HIS A 114 -16.56 11.56 15.36
C HIS A 114 -15.20 12.10 15.80
N GLY A 115 -14.22 12.15 14.89
CA GLY A 115 -12.90 12.73 15.10
C GLY A 115 -11.90 11.85 15.89
N ASP A 116 -12.37 10.92 16.74
CA ASP A 116 -11.50 9.96 17.47
C ASP A 116 -11.83 8.48 17.17
N ILE A 117 -11.85 8.09 15.90
CA ILE A 117 -12.04 6.68 15.54
C ILE A 117 -10.81 5.87 15.90
N SER A 118 -10.91 5.09 16.98
CA SER A 118 -9.81 4.29 17.50
C SER A 118 -10.32 3.00 18.15
N ARG A 119 -9.44 1.99 18.28
CA ARG A 119 -9.79 0.69 18.87
C ARG A 119 -10.27 0.77 20.32
N ARG A 120 -9.86 1.79 21.08
CA ARG A 120 -10.31 2.04 22.46
C ARG A 120 -11.75 2.55 22.54
N ASN A 121 -12.25 3.15 21.46
CA ASN A 121 -13.58 3.75 21.38
C ASN A 121 -14.60 2.83 20.71
N ILE A 122 -14.26 1.56 20.50
CA ILE A 122 -15.15 0.57 19.89
C ILE A 122 -15.30 -0.58 20.88
N ILE A 123 -16.50 -0.86 21.35
CA ILE A 123 -16.80 -2.12 22.06
C ILE A 123 -17.35 -3.12 21.07
N VAL A 124 -16.87 -4.37 21.17
CA VAL A 124 -17.40 -5.49 20.40
C VAL A 124 -17.84 -6.60 21.35
N LYS A 125 -19.11 -6.99 21.28
CA LYS A 125 -19.69 -8.07 22.09
C LYS A 125 -20.78 -8.79 21.29
N ASP A 126 -20.71 -10.12 21.26
CA ASP A 126 -21.68 -11.00 20.61
C ASP A 126 -21.97 -10.61 19.14
N GLY A 127 -20.91 -10.33 18.37
CA GLY A 127 -21.02 -9.93 16.96
C GLY A 127 -21.63 -8.54 16.72
N ARG A 128 -21.77 -7.71 17.76
CA ARG A 128 -22.26 -6.33 17.67
C ARG A 128 -21.19 -5.34 18.09
N ALA A 129 -21.06 -4.26 17.31
CA ALA A 129 -20.16 -3.16 17.62
C ALA A 129 -20.93 -1.92 18.10
N LYS A 130 -20.37 -1.23 19.09
CA LYS A 130 -20.80 0.11 19.47
C LYS A 130 -19.62 1.09 19.47
N LEU A 131 -19.84 2.26 18.87
CA LEU A 131 -18.88 3.36 18.86
C LEU A 131 -19.10 4.28 20.06
N LEU A 132 -18.02 4.67 20.73
CA LEU A 132 -18.00 5.40 21.99
C LEU A 132 -17.23 6.71 21.86
N ASP A 133 -17.44 7.63 22.81
CA ASP A 133 -16.63 8.83 23.03
C ASP A 133 -16.65 9.88 21.90
N PHE A 134 -17.55 10.86 22.07
CA PHE A 134 -17.67 11.99 21.15
C PHE A 134 -17.01 13.27 21.69
N SER A 135 -16.02 13.15 22.58
CA SER A 135 -15.40 14.29 23.27
C SER A 135 -14.65 15.26 22.36
N ILE A 136 -14.24 14.84 21.16
CA ILE A 136 -13.64 15.71 20.14
C ILE A 136 -14.48 15.77 18.86
N ALA A 137 -15.75 15.36 18.94
CA ALA A 137 -16.63 15.36 17.78
C ALA A 137 -16.82 16.77 17.22
N VAL A 138 -16.88 16.83 15.89
CA VAL A 138 -17.07 18.06 15.14
C VAL A 138 -18.48 18.06 14.57
N LEU A 139 -19.19 19.18 14.73
CA LEU A 139 -20.53 19.33 14.19
C LEU A 139 -20.47 20.09 12.86
N GLN A 140 -21.28 19.65 11.91
CA GLN A 140 -21.40 20.26 10.59
C GLN A 140 -21.65 21.78 10.65
N GLU A 141 -22.40 22.27 11.64
CA GLU A 141 -22.68 23.72 11.80
C GLU A 141 -21.47 24.57 12.23
N LYS A 142 -20.38 23.93 12.66
CA LYS A 142 -19.14 24.60 13.10
C LYS A 142 -18.04 24.59 12.05
N VAL A 143 -18.33 24.07 10.87
CA VAL A 143 -17.37 23.76 9.82
C VAL A 143 -17.88 24.32 8.49
N GLU A 144 -16.97 24.78 7.64
CA GLU A 144 -17.32 25.25 6.30
C GLU A 144 -17.70 24.06 5.40
N GLU A 145 -18.61 24.27 4.44
CA GLU A 145 -19.14 23.17 3.61
C GLU A 145 -18.05 22.41 2.84
N ALA A 146 -16.98 23.08 2.46
CA ALA A 146 -15.83 22.48 1.78
C ALA A 146 -15.03 21.49 2.65
N GLU A 147 -15.20 21.52 3.98
CA GLU A 147 -14.46 20.68 4.93
C GLU A 147 -15.27 19.45 5.39
N TYR A 148 -16.55 19.34 5.03
CA TYR A 148 -17.39 18.19 5.42
C TYR A 148 -16.84 16.86 4.91
N GLU A 149 -16.47 16.84 3.63
CA GLU A 149 -15.87 15.65 3.01
C GLU A 149 -14.54 15.28 3.68
N TYR A 150 -13.78 16.26 4.15
CA TYR A 150 -12.52 16.01 4.85
C TYR A 150 -12.75 15.25 6.16
N TYR A 151 -13.64 15.75 7.04
CA TYR A 151 -13.90 15.10 8.32
C TYR A 151 -14.57 13.71 8.16
N ALA A 152 -15.48 13.57 7.20
CA ALA A 152 -16.09 12.28 6.90
C ALA A 152 -15.06 11.25 6.41
N GLU A 153 -14.18 11.67 5.49
CA GLU A 153 -13.15 10.80 4.95
C GLU A 153 -12.12 10.42 6.02
N GLU A 154 -11.73 11.34 6.91
CA GLU A 154 -10.83 11.05 8.03
C GLU A 154 -11.40 9.95 8.97
N ASP A 155 -12.68 10.04 9.34
CA ASP A 155 -13.34 9.00 10.15
C ASP A 155 -13.31 7.62 9.44
N HIS A 156 -13.63 7.60 8.14
CA HIS A 156 -13.61 6.36 7.35
C HIS A 156 -12.19 5.81 7.15
N GLN A 157 -11.20 6.65 6.93
CA GLN A 157 -9.80 6.26 6.77
C GLN A 157 -9.25 5.69 8.08
N ALA A 158 -9.55 6.33 9.21
CA ALA A 158 -9.21 5.80 10.52
C ALA A 158 -9.83 4.41 10.75
N LEU A 159 -11.11 4.22 10.40
CA LEU A 159 -11.76 2.91 10.48
C LEU A 159 -11.09 1.87 9.57
N LYS A 160 -10.81 2.21 8.31
CA LYS A 160 -10.12 1.34 7.35
C LYS A 160 -8.74 0.93 7.86
N SER A 161 -7.98 1.89 8.44
CA SER A 161 -6.65 1.64 9.01
C SER A 161 -6.71 0.60 10.13
N ILE A 162 -7.69 0.69 11.04
CA ILE A 162 -7.87 -0.30 12.12
C ILE A 162 -7.99 -1.71 11.56
N PHE A 163 -8.88 -1.93 10.58
CA PHE A 163 -9.11 -3.26 10.01
C PHE A 163 -7.96 -3.76 9.16
N PHE A 164 -7.28 -2.86 8.45
CA PHE A 164 -6.09 -3.16 7.68
C PHE A 164 -4.93 -3.62 8.58
N GLU A 165 -4.66 -2.91 9.67
CA GLU A 165 -3.64 -3.28 10.66
C GLU A 165 -3.94 -4.65 11.31
N MET A 166 -5.21 -4.91 11.65
CA MET A 166 -5.64 -6.20 12.19
C MET A 166 -5.38 -7.34 11.18
N GLY A 167 -5.79 -7.16 9.92
CA GLY A 167 -5.55 -8.13 8.86
C GLY A 167 -4.05 -8.40 8.63
N SER A 168 -3.25 -7.34 8.64
CA SER A 168 -1.79 -7.42 8.48
C SER A 168 -1.10 -8.19 9.61
N LYS A 169 -1.51 -7.94 10.87
CA LYS A 169 -0.94 -8.63 12.04
C LYS A 169 -1.28 -10.12 12.04
N GLU A 170 -2.49 -10.49 11.64
CA GLU A 170 -2.91 -11.88 11.53
C GLU A 170 -2.25 -12.60 10.37
N ALA A 171 -2.22 -11.98 9.18
CA ALA A 171 -1.53 -12.51 8.03
C ALA A 171 -0.04 -12.76 8.35
N LYS A 172 0.59 -11.89 9.17
CA LYS A 172 1.93 -12.16 9.72
C LYS A 172 1.95 -13.45 10.54
N CYS A 173 1.08 -13.61 11.53
CA CYS A 173 1.02 -14.80 12.37
C CYS A 173 0.77 -16.07 11.54
N GLU A 174 -0.23 -16.05 10.66
CA GLU A 174 -0.55 -17.17 9.77
C GLU A 174 0.63 -17.54 8.87
N ALA A 175 1.31 -16.55 8.28
CA ALA A 175 2.49 -16.80 7.46
C ALA A 175 3.62 -17.45 8.26
N LEU A 176 3.89 -16.98 9.49
CA LEU A 176 4.90 -17.56 10.36
C LEU A 176 4.56 -19.00 10.78
N ASP A 177 3.29 -19.31 11.04
CA ASP A 177 2.83 -20.67 11.35
C ASP A 177 3.01 -21.60 10.16
N VAL A 178 2.67 -21.15 8.95
CA VAL A 178 2.91 -21.90 7.71
C VAL A 178 4.40 -22.15 7.51
N ILE A 179 5.24 -21.12 7.71
CA ILE A 179 6.70 -21.24 7.62
C ILE A 179 7.24 -22.25 8.66
N ASP A 180 6.77 -22.24 9.90
CA ASP A 180 7.23 -23.20 10.92
C ASP A 180 6.83 -24.65 10.57
N ARG A 181 5.61 -24.83 10.04
CA ARG A 181 5.18 -26.14 9.51
C ARG A 181 6.02 -26.61 8.33
N MET A 182 6.44 -25.69 7.46
CA MET A 182 7.36 -26.01 6.36
C MET A 182 8.75 -26.42 6.86
N ARG A 183 9.24 -25.86 7.98
CA ARG A 183 10.51 -26.27 8.60
C ARG A 183 10.46 -27.69 9.18
N LYS A 184 9.30 -28.13 9.68
CA LYS A 184 9.11 -29.45 10.31
C LYS A 184 7.98 -30.21 9.62
N PRO A 185 8.23 -30.77 8.42
CA PRO A 185 7.20 -31.46 7.67
C PRO A 185 6.71 -32.70 8.42
N CYS A 186 5.40 -32.76 8.70
CA CYS A 186 4.75 -33.97 9.20
C CYS A 186 4.49 -34.93 8.03
N PRO A 187 4.94 -36.21 8.08
CA PRO A 187 4.85 -37.15 6.94
C PRO A 187 3.43 -37.51 6.46
N GLN A 188 2.39 -37.13 7.20
CA GLN A 188 1.02 -37.65 7.04
C GLN A 188 0.02 -36.62 6.48
N GLN A 189 0.46 -35.41 6.12
CA GLN A 189 -0.40 -34.39 5.53
C GLN A 189 0.11 -33.97 4.15
N ASN A 190 -0.79 -34.00 3.16
CA ASN A 190 -0.57 -33.34 1.88
C ASN A 190 -0.67 -31.81 2.11
N PHE A 191 0.43 -31.21 2.51
CA PHE A 191 0.53 -29.81 2.91
C PHE A 191 1.23 -29.00 1.82
N ASP A 192 0.46 -28.17 1.11
CA ASP A 192 0.99 -27.21 0.14
C ASP A 192 1.26 -25.87 0.83
N GLY A 193 2.43 -25.76 1.45
CA GLY A 193 2.84 -24.57 2.18
C GLY A 193 3.06 -23.35 1.28
N GLU A 194 3.54 -23.54 0.05
CA GLU A 194 3.73 -22.43 -0.90
C GLU A 194 2.38 -21.82 -1.31
N HIS A 195 1.39 -22.64 -1.67
CA HIS A 195 0.08 -22.12 -2.03
C HIS A 195 -0.62 -21.38 -0.87
N GLN A 196 -0.49 -21.89 0.36
CA GLN A 196 -1.03 -21.20 1.53
C GLN A 196 -0.32 -19.85 1.78
N LEU A 197 1.00 -19.80 1.65
CA LEU A 197 1.74 -18.54 1.73
C LEU A 197 1.28 -17.56 0.66
N GLU A 198 1.10 -17.98 -0.59
CA GLU A 198 0.62 -17.08 -1.66
C GLU A 198 -0.73 -16.44 -1.35
N GLN A 199 -1.66 -17.18 -0.75
CA GLN A 199 -2.98 -16.64 -0.34
C GLN A 199 -2.86 -15.68 0.84
N ILE A 200 -1.99 -15.99 1.81
CA ILE A 200 -1.77 -15.12 2.98
C ILE A 200 -1.09 -13.81 2.56
N LEU A 201 -0.04 -13.90 1.74
CA LEU A 201 0.78 -12.76 1.30
C LEU A 201 -0.02 -11.72 0.49
N GLN A 202 -1.09 -12.13 -0.20
CA GLN A 202 -2.02 -11.22 -0.90
C GLN A 202 -2.83 -10.32 0.04
N ARG A 203 -2.97 -10.72 1.32
CA ARG A 203 -3.74 -9.98 2.34
C ARG A 203 -2.83 -9.16 3.27
N THR A 204 -1.54 -9.08 2.98
CA THR A 204 -0.57 -8.37 3.81
C THR A 204 0.36 -7.49 2.98
N ASP A 205 0.37 -6.20 3.30
CA ASP A 205 1.44 -5.31 2.88
C ASP A 205 2.61 -5.28 3.87
N SER A 206 2.59 -6.10 4.92
CA SER A 206 3.64 -6.07 5.94
C SER A 206 5.01 -6.40 5.33
N CYS A 207 5.91 -5.40 5.36
CA CYS A 207 7.34 -5.56 5.14
C CYS A 207 8.03 -6.29 6.31
N ASN A 208 7.34 -7.24 6.95
CA ASN A 208 7.80 -7.82 8.20
C ASN A 208 9.08 -8.64 7.97
N PRO A 209 10.21 -8.29 8.60
CA PRO A 209 11.49 -8.98 8.39
C PRO A 209 11.42 -10.46 8.76
N ASP A 210 10.63 -10.83 9.78
CA ASP A 210 10.53 -12.20 10.26
C ASP A 210 9.90 -13.11 9.20
N VAL A 211 8.86 -12.61 8.51
CA VAL A 211 8.19 -13.33 7.42
C VAL A 211 9.13 -13.47 6.22
N VAL A 212 9.76 -12.37 5.79
CA VAL A 212 10.71 -12.37 4.66
C VAL A 212 11.87 -13.34 4.93
N ASN A 213 12.56 -13.20 6.06
CA ASN A 213 13.67 -14.09 6.42
C ASN A 213 13.20 -15.53 6.64
N GLY A 214 12.00 -15.71 7.20
CA GLY A 214 11.36 -17.01 7.37
C GLY A 214 11.17 -17.73 6.05
N ILE A 215 10.58 -17.06 5.05
CA ILE A 215 10.39 -17.57 3.69
C ILE A 215 11.73 -17.94 3.06
N LEU A 216 12.72 -17.04 3.08
CA LEU A 216 14.04 -17.29 2.50
C LEU A 216 14.74 -18.51 3.12
N THR A 217 14.46 -18.80 4.39
CA THR A 217 15.00 -19.98 5.09
C THR A 217 14.36 -21.29 4.60
N VAL A 218 13.05 -21.30 4.34
CA VAL A 218 12.31 -22.52 3.96
C VAL A 218 12.22 -22.72 2.45
N LEU A 219 12.32 -21.64 1.68
CA LEU A 219 12.15 -21.59 0.24
C LEU A 219 13.34 -20.87 -0.42
N PRO A 220 14.46 -21.57 -0.67
CA PRO A 220 15.60 -20.97 -1.36
C PRO A 220 15.30 -20.63 -2.82
N ALA A 221 14.31 -21.29 -3.44
CA ALA A 221 13.82 -20.99 -4.78
C ALA A 221 12.28 -20.90 -4.75
N PRO A 222 11.68 -19.77 -4.34
CA PRO A 222 10.23 -19.63 -4.16
C PRO A 222 9.47 -19.66 -5.49
N SER A 223 8.16 -19.89 -5.44
CA SER A 223 7.27 -19.72 -6.60
C SER A 223 7.33 -18.27 -7.13
N PRO A 224 6.97 -18.01 -8.40
CA PRO A 224 7.07 -16.66 -8.98
C PRO A 224 6.36 -15.57 -8.18
N ARG A 225 5.16 -15.85 -7.65
CA ARG A 225 4.38 -14.86 -6.89
C ARG A 225 5.04 -14.53 -5.56
N ILE A 226 5.52 -15.55 -4.85
CA ILE A 226 6.26 -15.35 -3.59
C ILE A 226 7.58 -14.63 -3.87
N ALA A 227 8.29 -14.98 -4.95
CA ALA A 227 9.56 -14.38 -5.32
C ALA A 227 9.42 -12.86 -5.55
N ILE A 228 8.44 -12.44 -6.34
CA ILE A 228 8.14 -11.01 -6.57
C ILE A 228 7.82 -10.31 -5.25
N TRP A 229 6.93 -10.90 -4.44
CA TRP A 229 6.55 -10.32 -3.16
C TRP A 229 7.77 -10.12 -2.25
N VAL A 230 8.60 -11.15 -2.07
CA VAL A 230 9.82 -11.06 -1.25
C VAL A 230 10.81 -10.04 -1.80
N ALA A 231 11.05 -10.05 -3.11
CA ALA A 231 12.00 -9.17 -3.77
C ALA A 231 11.61 -7.69 -3.62
N GLU A 232 10.33 -7.34 -3.80
CA GLU A 232 9.84 -5.98 -3.54
C GLU A 232 10.14 -5.53 -2.10
N ARG A 233 9.89 -6.39 -1.11
CA ARG A 233 10.13 -6.04 0.31
C ARG A 233 11.62 -5.92 0.62
N LEU A 234 12.48 -6.72 0.00
CA LEU A 234 13.93 -6.59 0.14
C LEU A 234 14.44 -5.29 -0.51
N TYR A 235 13.93 -4.94 -1.69
CA TYR A 235 14.27 -3.72 -2.40
C TYR A 235 13.94 -2.46 -1.58
N TRP A 236 12.75 -2.40 -0.98
CA TRP A 236 12.34 -1.29 -0.11
C TRP A 236 13.14 -1.21 1.18
N ARG A 237 13.76 -2.31 1.62
CA ARG A 237 14.67 -2.36 2.78
C ARG A 237 16.14 -2.13 2.40
N HIS A 238 16.40 -1.62 1.20
CA HIS A 238 17.75 -1.35 0.69
C HIS A 238 18.64 -2.60 0.58
N ARG A 239 18.04 -3.77 0.28
CA ARG A 239 18.76 -5.03 -0.02
C ARG A 239 18.52 -5.49 -1.47
N PRO A 240 18.89 -4.68 -2.48
CA PRO A 240 18.53 -4.97 -3.87
C PRO A 240 19.25 -6.21 -4.45
N ALA A 241 20.45 -6.56 -3.98
CA ALA A 241 21.19 -7.73 -4.47
C ALA A 241 20.45 -9.03 -4.14
N GLU A 242 20.05 -9.17 -2.87
CA GLU A 242 19.25 -10.30 -2.41
C GLU A 242 17.87 -10.37 -3.08
N ALA A 243 17.28 -9.21 -3.39
CA ALA A 243 16.03 -9.15 -4.15
C ALA A 243 16.20 -9.79 -5.54
N VAL A 244 17.30 -9.47 -6.24
CA VAL A 244 17.58 -10.05 -7.56
C VAL A 244 17.92 -11.54 -7.45
N ASP A 245 18.68 -11.96 -6.45
CA ASP A 245 19.02 -13.37 -6.24
C ASP A 245 17.76 -14.25 -6.07
N VAL A 246 16.79 -13.77 -5.31
CA VAL A 246 15.50 -14.45 -5.10
C VAL A 246 14.72 -14.58 -6.42
N LEU A 247 14.72 -13.55 -7.25
CA LEU A 247 14.06 -13.59 -8.56
C LEU A 247 14.77 -14.55 -9.51
N ARG A 248 16.10 -14.53 -9.54
CA ARG A 248 16.92 -15.44 -10.36
C ARG A 248 16.73 -16.90 -9.95
N SER A 249 16.67 -17.19 -8.65
CA SER A 249 16.45 -18.55 -8.16
C SER A 249 15.05 -19.07 -8.54
N SER A 250 14.04 -18.19 -8.52
CA SER A 250 12.68 -18.50 -8.98
C SER A 250 12.62 -18.75 -10.50
N ILE A 251 13.30 -17.93 -11.31
CA ILE A 251 13.42 -18.14 -12.77
C ILE A 251 14.07 -19.49 -13.06
N ALA A 252 15.23 -19.77 -12.44
CA ALA A 252 15.96 -21.02 -12.63
C ALA A 252 15.17 -22.26 -12.17
N ARG A 253 14.28 -22.12 -11.19
CA ARG A 253 13.32 -23.19 -10.81
C ARG A 253 12.30 -23.42 -11.92
N CYS A 254 11.70 -22.37 -12.45
CA CYS A 254 10.68 -22.47 -13.49
C CYS A 254 11.25 -23.12 -14.77
N GLU A 255 12.46 -22.74 -15.17
CA GLU A 255 13.11 -23.27 -16.38
C GLU A 255 13.51 -24.75 -16.27
N ARG A 256 13.87 -25.21 -15.07
CA ARG A 256 14.20 -26.64 -14.82
C ARG A 256 12.97 -27.54 -14.76
N THR A 257 11.79 -26.97 -14.53
CA THR A 257 10.57 -27.76 -14.42
C THR A 257 10.06 -28.04 -15.83
N GLU A 258 10.48 -29.15 -16.44
CA GLU A 258 10.18 -29.56 -17.84
C GLU A 258 8.68 -29.66 -18.22
N SER A 259 7.77 -29.38 -17.28
CA SER A 259 6.36 -29.14 -17.57
C SER A 259 6.18 -27.73 -18.17
N SER A 260 6.52 -27.61 -19.44
CA SER A 260 6.33 -26.45 -20.34
C SER A 260 4.88 -25.90 -20.38
N ALA A 261 3.93 -26.48 -19.64
CA ALA A 261 2.51 -26.13 -19.65
C ALA A 261 2.00 -25.47 -18.34
N ALA A 262 2.80 -25.41 -17.26
CA ALA A 262 2.28 -25.00 -15.94
C ALA A 262 2.46 -23.51 -15.60
N VAL A 263 3.52 -22.84 -16.09
CA VAL A 263 3.81 -21.43 -15.77
C VAL A 263 3.69 -20.59 -17.04
N SER A 264 2.81 -19.59 -17.04
CA SER A 264 2.65 -18.70 -18.19
C SER A 264 3.95 -17.97 -18.51
N ASN A 265 4.30 -17.86 -19.79
CA ASN A 265 5.43 -17.06 -20.28
C ASN A 265 5.35 -15.61 -19.77
N ASP A 266 4.14 -15.10 -19.52
CA ASP A 266 3.94 -13.75 -18.96
C ASP A 266 4.47 -13.63 -17.53
N VAL A 267 4.34 -14.69 -16.72
CA VAL A 267 4.84 -14.72 -15.33
C VAL A 267 6.37 -14.74 -15.32
N LEU A 268 6.98 -15.53 -16.21
CA LEU A 268 8.43 -15.58 -16.35
C LEU A 268 9.03 -14.28 -16.89
N LEU A 269 8.31 -13.62 -17.81
CA LEU A 269 8.69 -12.30 -18.29
C LEU A 269 8.61 -11.26 -17.17
N ASN A 270 7.54 -11.31 -16.37
CA ASN A 270 7.36 -10.40 -15.24
C ASN A 270 8.49 -10.55 -14.21
N LEU A 271 8.88 -11.78 -13.86
CA LEU A 271 10.03 -12.03 -12.98
C LEU A 271 11.32 -11.39 -13.49
N ARG A 272 11.61 -11.53 -14.79
CA ARG A 272 12.79 -10.95 -15.42
C ARG A 272 12.76 -9.43 -15.42
N GLU A 273 11.59 -8.84 -15.69
CA GLU A 273 11.40 -7.40 -15.65
C GLU A 273 11.66 -6.82 -14.25
N TYR A 274 11.16 -7.48 -13.20
CA TYR A 274 11.45 -7.12 -11.81
C TYR A 274 12.94 -7.27 -11.48
N ALA A 275 13.56 -8.35 -11.92
CA ALA A 275 14.97 -8.63 -11.64
C ALA A 275 15.87 -7.56 -12.29
N ALA A 276 15.60 -7.21 -13.55
CA ALA A 276 16.32 -6.17 -14.27
C ALA A 276 16.12 -4.79 -13.64
N GLY A 277 14.89 -4.46 -13.22
CA GLY A 277 14.61 -3.21 -12.53
C GLY A 277 15.32 -3.07 -11.18
N PHE A 278 15.40 -4.15 -10.39
CA PHE A 278 16.07 -4.12 -9.08
C PHE A 278 17.59 -4.14 -9.17
N ALA A 279 18.16 -4.77 -10.19
CA ALA A 279 19.61 -4.77 -10.45
C ALA A 279 20.16 -3.36 -10.71
N ALA A 280 19.34 -2.43 -11.16
CA ALA A 280 19.81 -1.06 -11.36
C ALA A 280 20.18 -0.34 -10.08
N LYS A 281 19.53 -0.70 -8.98
CA LYS A 281 19.91 -0.19 -7.67
C LYS A 281 21.15 -0.90 -7.12
N THR A 282 21.45 -2.14 -7.52
CA THR A 282 22.66 -2.85 -7.04
C THR A 282 23.93 -2.27 -7.63
N GLU A 283 23.96 -2.01 -8.94
CA GLU A 283 25.14 -1.48 -9.65
C GLU A 283 25.65 -0.15 -9.08
N ARG A 284 24.76 0.65 -8.48
CA ARG A 284 25.14 1.93 -7.85
C ARG A 284 26.01 1.73 -6.60
N PHE A 285 25.86 0.61 -5.90
CA PHE A 285 26.47 0.38 -4.59
C PHE A 285 27.52 -0.74 -4.58
N ASP A 286 27.51 -1.64 -5.56
CA ASP A 286 28.46 -2.75 -5.69
C ASP A 286 28.88 -2.92 -7.15
N SER A 287 30.18 -2.79 -7.42
CA SER A 287 30.78 -2.90 -8.75
C SER A 287 31.49 -4.24 -8.94
N SER A 288 31.12 -5.27 -8.18
CA SER A 288 31.67 -6.61 -8.32
C SER A 288 31.22 -7.27 -9.63
N ASP A 289 32.14 -7.97 -10.31
CA ASP A 289 31.89 -8.72 -11.55
C ASP A 289 30.97 -9.96 -11.35
N GLU A 290 30.45 -10.19 -10.14
CA GLU A 290 29.59 -11.33 -9.82
C GLU A 290 28.16 -11.16 -10.32
N PHE A 291 27.73 -9.93 -10.64
CA PHE A 291 26.36 -9.62 -11.02
C PHE A 291 26.25 -9.14 -12.49
N PRO A 292 25.30 -9.70 -13.28
CA PRO A 292 25.07 -9.25 -14.65
C PRO A 292 24.57 -7.80 -14.66
N SER A 293 24.93 -7.06 -15.71
CA SER A 293 24.56 -5.64 -15.78
C SER A 293 23.07 -5.43 -16.00
N VAL A 294 22.56 -4.26 -15.65
CA VAL A 294 21.17 -3.84 -15.90
C VAL A 294 20.84 -3.97 -17.38
N GLU A 295 21.74 -3.52 -18.24
CA GLU A 295 21.60 -3.65 -19.68
C GLU A 295 21.49 -5.12 -20.12
N GLU A 296 22.34 -6.00 -19.57
CA GLU A 296 22.30 -7.45 -19.86
C GLU A 296 20.99 -8.09 -19.38
N MET A 297 20.49 -7.72 -18.21
CA MET A 297 19.26 -8.27 -17.65
C MET A 297 18.01 -7.81 -18.42
N PHE A 298 17.95 -6.56 -18.85
CA PHE A 298 16.87 -6.09 -19.72
C PHE A 298 16.94 -6.73 -21.11
N GLU A 299 18.14 -6.92 -21.66
CA GLU A 299 18.33 -7.61 -22.94
C GLU A 299 17.94 -9.10 -22.86
N ASP A 300 18.21 -9.78 -21.73
CA ASP A 300 17.70 -11.14 -21.48
C ASP A 300 16.16 -11.18 -21.48
N ALA A 301 15.51 -10.23 -20.79
CA ALA A 301 14.05 -10.12 -20.78
C ALA A 301 13.47 -9.91 -22.19
N VAL A 302 14.10 -9.06 -23.00
CA VAL A 302 13.71 -8.84 -24.40
C VAL A 302 13.89 -10.10 -25.24
N LYS A 303 15.04 -10.78 -25.13
CA LYS A 303 15.29 -12.04 -25.85
C LYS A 303 14.29 -13.13 -25.47
N PHE A 304 13.97 -13.24 -24.18
CA PHE A 304 12.96 -14.18 -23.69
C PHE A 304 11.57 -13.85 -24.24
N TYR A 305 11.17 -12.58 -24.26
CA TYR A 305 9.91 -12.18 -24.87
C TYR A 305 9.87 -12.51 -26.37
N LEU A 306 10.90 -12.17 -27.14
CA LEU A 306 10.94 -12.45 -28.57
C LEU A 306 10.91 -13.95 -28.87
N GLY A 307 11.61 -14.77 -28.07
CA GLY A 307 11.71 -16.22 -28.24
C GLY A 307 10.51 -17.02 -27.72
N SER A 308 9.66 -16.44 -26.86
CA SER A 308 8.50 -17.11 -26.25
C SER A 308 7.19 -17.01 -27.05
N ALA A 309 7.26 -16.49 -28.28
CA ALA A 309 6.11 -16.40 -29.17
C ALA A 309 5.74 -17.78 -29.74
N PRO A 310 4.44 -18.12 -29.87
CA PRO A 310 4.02 -19.27 -30.68
C PRO A 310 4.52 -19.11 -32.12
N GLU A 311 4.82 -20.21 -32.83
CA GLU A 311 5.32 -20.19 -34.23
C GLU A 311 4.46 -19.33 -35.19
N ASN A 312 3.21 -19.08 -34.82
CA ASN A 312 2.20 -18.35 -35.59
C ASN A 312 2.24 -16.83 -35.37
N VAL A 313 2.97 -16.34 -34.36
CA VAL A 313 3.06 -14.92 -33.99
C VAL A 313 4.51 -14.47 -34.16
N LYS A 314 4.77 -13.63 -35.17
CA LYS A 314 6.07 -12.97 -35.31
C LYS A 314 6.12 -11.77 -34.38
N ARG A 315 6.81 -11.93 -33.24
CA ARG A 315 7.21 -10.82 -32.39
C ARG A 315 8.36 -10.05 -33.03
N SER A 316 8.35 -8.74 -32.91
CA SER A 316 9.35 -7.84 -33.46
C SER A 316 9.99 -6.97 -32.37
N CYS A 317 11.14 -6.37 -32.65
CA CYS A 317 11.73 -5.39 -31.73
C CYS A 317 10.89 -4.11 -31.58
N ALA A 318 9.88 -3.95 -32.42
CA ALA A 318 8.90 -2.88 -32.40
C ALA A 318 7.65 -3.22 -31.57
N ASP A 319 7.53 -4.46 -31.06
CA ASP A 319 6.38 -4.82 -30.24
C ASP A 319 6.29 -3.92 -28.99
N GLU A 320 5.07 -3.53 -28.63
CA GLU A 320 4.80 -2.63 -27.51
C GLU A 320 5.47 -3.08 -26.21
N LYS A 321 5.52 -4.39 -25.94
CA LYS A 321 6.18 -4.93 -24.74
C LYS A 321 7.71 -4.80 -24.80
N VAL A 322 8.34 -4.94 -25.96
CA VAL A 322 9.78 -4.73 -26.13
C VAL A 322 10.12 -3.25 -25.95
N LEU A 323 9.32 -2.38 -26.55
CA LEU A 323 9.45 -0.94 -26.37
C LEU A 323 9.27 -0.54 -24.90
N SER A 324 8.31 -1.15 -24.19
CA SER A 324 8.06 -0.89 -22.77
C SER A 324 9.26 -1.29 -21.89
N LEU A 325 9.85 -2.47 -22.15
CA LEU A 325 11.06 -2.90 -21.44
C LEU A 325 12.24 -1.96 -21.69
N ARG A 326 12.43 -1.50 -22.93
CA ARG A 326 13.49 -0.57 -23.30
C ARG A 326 13.29 0.83 -22.71
N LEU A 327 12.05 1.29 -22.65
CA LEU A 327 11.73 2.58 -22.01
C LEU A 327 12.03 2.51 -20.51
N LYS A 328 11.65 1.41 -19.86
CA LYS A 328 11.96 1.16 -18.46
C LYS A 328 13.47 1.14 -18.21
N LEU A 329 14.25 0.49 -19.09
CA LEU A 329 15.72 0.53 -19.06
C LEU A 329 16.25 1.97 -19.19
N ALA A 330 15.76 2.74 -20.17
CA ALA A 330 16.21 4.12 -20.40
C ALA A 330 15.92 5.03 -19.20
N ASN A 331 14.70 4.97 -18.65
CA ASN A 331 14.32 5.73 -17.45
C ASN A 331 15.18 5.33 -16.25
N THR A 332 15.41 4.04 -16.08
CA THR A 332 16.28 3.50 -15.05
C THR A 332 17.69 4.07 -15.19
N LEU A 333 18.33 3.94 -16.35
CA LEU A 333 19.67 4.48 -16.61
C LEU A 333 19.75 6.01 -16.41
N SER A 334 18.68 6.73 -16.74
CA SER A 334 18.56 8.18 -16.51
C SER A 334 18.58 8.53 -15.02
N GLU A 335 17.79 7.82 -14.20
CA GLU A 335 17.76 8.01 -12.73
C GLU A 335 19.13 7.79 -12.07
N TYR A 336 19.98 6.94 -12.65
CA TYR A 336 21.33 6.66 -12.18
C TYR A 336 22.42 7.55 -12.81
N CYS A 337 22.05 8.66 -13.42
CA CYS A 337 22.98 9.61 -14.06
C CYS A 337 23.87 8.97 -15.13
N ARG A 338 23.34 8.02 -15.92
CA ARG A 338 23.99 7.47 -17.12
C ARG A 338 23.30 7.98 -18.40
N PRO A 339 23.29 9.30 -18.65
CA PRO A 339 22.43 9.90 -19.68
C PRO A 339 22.81 9.45 -21.10
N THR A 340 24.08 9.24 -21.39
CA THR A 340 24.53 8.73 -22.70
C THR A 340 24.04 7.30 -22.96
N ALA A 341 24.05 6.43 -21.95
CA ALA A 341 23.55 5.06 -22.09
C ALA A 341 22.03 5.04 -22.25
N ALA A 342 21.32 5.85 -21.46
CA ALA A 342 19.86 6.02 -21.58
C ALA A 342 19.47 6.54 -22.97
N LEU A 343 20.16 7.56 -23.48
CA LEU A 343 19.90 8.14 -24.79
C LEU A 343 20.13 7.12 -25.92
N ARG A 344 21.19 6.29 -25.83
CA ARG A 344 21.44 5.19 -26.78
C ARG A 344 20.27 4.21 -26.86
N VAL A 345 19.69 3.85 -25.72
CA VAL A 345 18.55 2.93 -25.67
C VAL A 345 17.33 3.56 -26.36
N CYS A 346 17.04 4.83 -26.07
CA CYS A 346 15.91 5.53 -26.70
C CYS A 346 16.09 5.68 -28.23
N VAL A 347 17.26 6.13 -28.68
CA VAL A 347 17.56 6.30 -30.13
C VAL A 347 17.36 4.98 -30.86
N ARG A 348 17.94 3.89 -30.35
CA ARG A 348 17.81 2.57 -30.96
C ARG A 348 16.35 2.09 -30.98
N ALA A 349 15.60 2.30 -29.90
CA ALA A 349 14.21 1.88 -29.83
C ALA A 349 13.32 2.61 -30.85
N LEU A 350 13.50 3.92 -31.00
CA LEU A 350 12.76 4.73 -31.97
C LEU A 350 13.15 4.41 -33.43
N GLU A 351 14.43 4.19 -33.72
CA GLU A 351 14.87 3.76 -35.05
C GLU A 351 14.21 2.44 -35.46
N GLU A 352 14.20 1.44 -34.56
CA GLU A 352 13.59 0.14 -34.79
C GLU A 352 12.05 0.22 -34.91
N ALA A 353 11.40 1.10 -34.14
CA ALA A 353 9.96 1.38 -34.25
C ALA A 353 9.60 2.02 -35.60
N ARG A 354 10.39 2.99 -36.06
CA ARG A 354 10.18 3.70 -37.33
C ARG A 354 10.37 2.79 -38.54
N VAL A 355 11.37 1.91 -38.52
CA VAL A 355 11.57 0.88 -39.56
C VAL A 355 10.36 -0.06 -39.64
N SER A 356 9.71 -0.32 -38.52
CA SER A 356 8.54 -1.21 -38.44
C SER A 356 7.21 -0.51 -38.75
N GLY A 357 7.23 0.81 -39.00
CA GLY A 357 6.05 1.60 -39.37
C GLY A 357 5.07 1.88 -38.22
N LEU A 358 5.54 1.88 -36.97
CA LEU A 358 4.73 2.33 -35.83
C LEU A 358 4.39 3.82 -35.96
N ASN A 359 3.16 4.17 -35.55
CA ASN A 359 2.70 5.56 -35.56
C ASN A 359 3.44 6.37 -34.50
N ASP A 360 3.93 7.56 -34.91
CA ASP A 360 4.60 8.52 -34.03
C ASP A 360 3.67 9.07 -32.92
N GLU A 361 2.36 8.91 -33.06
CA GLU A 361 1.35 9.29 -32.05
C GLU A 361 1.11 8.22 -30.97
N SER A 362 1.80 7.07 -31.04
CA SER A 362 1.68 6.06 -30.00
C SER A 362 2.19 6.60 -28.66
N ASN A 363 1.43 6.40 -27.57
CA ASN A 363 1.80 6.88 -26.22
C ASN A 363 3.24 6.51 -25.85
N ILE A 364 3.66 5.29 -26.18
CA ILE A 364 5.01 4.81 -25.85
C ILE A 364 6.11 5.55 -26.62
N ILE A 365 5.85 5.95 -27.86
CA ILE A 365 6.78 6.73 -28.68
C ILE A 365 6.88 8.15 -28.13
N CYS A 366 5.76 8.74 -27.72
CA CYS A 366 5.73 10.02 -27.02
C CYS A 366 6.56 9.98 -25.74
N GLU A 367 6.41 8.95 -24.91
CA GLU A 367 7.21 8.78 -23.68
C GLU A 367 8.71 8.67 -23.97
N PHE A 368 9.12 7.89 -24.98
CA PHE A 368 10.51 7.85 -25.43
C PHE A 368 11.04 9.22 -25.85
N MET A 369 10.25 9.98 -26.60
CA MET A 369 10.63 11.32 -27.04
C MET A 369 10.76 12.31 -25.87
N GLU A 370 9.91 12.21 -24.85
CA GLU A 370 10.00 13.01 -23.63
C GLU A 370 11.26 12.67 -22.83
N THR A 371 11.53 11.38 -22.61
CA THR A 371 12.78 10.92 -21.96
C THR A 371 14.01 11.36 -22.76
N MET A 372 13.99 11.29 -24.10
CA MET A 372 15.12 11.78 -24.91
C MET A 372 15.36 13.28 -24.72
N LYS A 373 14.31 14.10 -24.69
CA LYS A 373 14.44 15.55 -24.53
C LYS A 373 15.11 15.92 -23.20
N SER A 374 14.72 15.27 -22.11
CA SER A 374 15.35 15.51 -20.80
C SER A 374 16.82 15.06 -20.76
N LEU A 375 17.19 14.05 -21.54
CA LEU A 375 18.56 13.53 -21.61
C LEU A 375 19.51 14.38 -22.46
N LEU A 376 19.02 15.04 -23.51
CA LEU A 376 19.85 15.79 -24.46
C LEU A 376 20.67 16.92 -23.83
N GLU A 377 20.19 17.50 -22.73
CA GLU A 377 20.92 18.53 -21.97
C GLU A 377 22.17 17.98 -21.25
N HIS A 378 22.25 16.66 -21.09
CA HIS A 378 23.24 15.98 -20.24
C HIS A 378 24.18 15.04 -21.03
N VAL A 379 24.12 15.04 -22.36
CA VAL A 379 24.93 14.18 -23.22
C VAL A 379 25.94 15.00 -24.04
N GLU A 380 27.22 14.63 -23.92
CA GLU A 380 28.32 15.24 -24.68
C GLU A 380 28.64 14.51 -26.01
N ASP A 381 28.10 13.30 -26.20
CA ASP A 381 28.28 12.50 -27.42
C ASP A 381 27.52 13.13 -28.60
N ARG A 382 28.27 13.80 -29.48
CA ARG A 382 27.73 14.57 -30.60
C ARG A 382 27.06 13.72 -31.67
N GLU A 383 27.62 12.55 -31.98
CA GLU A 383 27.03 11.66 -33.00
C GLU A 383 25.69 11.12 -32.52
N LEU A 384 25.62 10.75 -31.24
CA LEU A 384 24.38 10.30 -30.62
C LEU A 384 23.34 11.43 -30.52
N TRP A 385 23.79 12.64 -30.20
CA TRP A 385 22.95 13.83 -30.15
C TRP A 385 22.31 14.14 -31.51
N ASP A 386 23.11 14.14 -32.59
CA ASP A 386 22.63 14.40 -33.96
C ASP A 386 21.61 13.35 -34.41
N ARG A 387 21.82 12.07 -34.05
CA ARG A 387 20.87 10.99 -34.33
C ARG A 387 19.56 11.15 -33.55
N ALA A 388 19.66 11.54 -32.28
CA ALA A 388 18.49 11.80 -31.44
C ALA A 388 17.65 12.98 -31.96
N GLU A 389 18.29 14.06 -32.41
CA GLU A 389 17.61 15.22 -32.97
C GLU A 389 16.81 14.87 -34.23
N GLN A 390 17.34 14.03 -35.12
CA GLN A 390 16.66 13.57 -36.35
C GLN A 390 15.40 12.74 -36.10
N LEU A 391 15.24 12.19 -34.88
CA LEU A 391 14.09 11.38 -34.48
C LEU A 391 12.99 12.20 -33.79
N ILE A 392 13.27 13.44 -33.37
CA ILE A 392 12.29 14.33 -32.75
C ILE A 392 11.63 15.20 -33.85
N PRO A 393 10.29 15.16 -34.04
CA PRO A 393 9.60 15.98 -35.03
C PRO A 393 9.78 17.48 -34.79
N PHE A 394 10.00 18.21 -35.89
CA PHE A 394 10.45 19.61 -35.97
C PHE A 394 9.52 20.67 -35.32
N GLU A 395 8.25 20.36 -35.00
CA GLU A 395 7.29 21.36 -34.50
C GLU A 395 7.39 21.65 -32.99
N LYS A 396 8.27 20.97 -32.25
CA LYS A 396 8.57 21.28 -30.83
C LYS A 396 10.06 21.55 -30.58
N THR A 397 10.82 21.95 -31.60
CA THR A 397 12.28 22.19 -31.56
C THR A 397 12.62 23.67 -31.45
N LEU A 398 11.93 24.41 -30.58
CA LEU A 398 12.29 25.80 -30.26
C LEU A 398 12.87 25.83 -28.83
N ALA A 399 14.16 25.49 -28.70
CA ALA A 399 15.10 25.95 -27.64
C ALA A 399 16.15 24.90 -27.18
N TYR A 400 16.75 24.11 -28.07
CA TYR A 400 17.90 23.27 -27.70
C TYR A 400 19.12 23.54 -28.57
N THR A 401 19.89 24.57 -28.21
CA THR A 401 21.27 24.74 -28.69
C THR A 401 22.23 24.16 -27.65
N MET A 402 23.10 23.21 -28.04
CA MET A 402 24.20 22.74 -27.19
C MET A 402 24.95 23.93 -26.56
N PRO A 403 25.30 23.91 -25.26
CA PRO A 403 26.21 24.89 -24.69
C PRO A 403 27.54 24.79 -25.45
N ARG A 404 27.89 25.85 -26.19
CA ARG A 404 29.22 25.94 -26.82
C ARG A 404 30.25 25.88 -25.70
N ILE A 405 31.04 24.80 -25.66
CA ILE A 405 32.27 24.76 -24.88
C ILE A 405 33.18 25.86 -25.43
N GLY A 406 33.15 27.01 -24.74
CA GLY A 406 34.05 28.11 -25.00
C GLY A 406 35.46 27.66 -24.66
N GLN A 407 36.34 27.74 -25.66
CA GLN A 407 37.78 27.77 -25.46
C GLN A 407 38.10 28.77 -24.33
N PHE A 408 38.53 28.27 -23.17
CA PHE A 408 39.37 29.06 -22.28
C PHE A 408 40.71 29.27 -23.01
N ALA A 409 40.79 30.37 -23.75
CA ALA A 409 42.05 30.92 -24.19
C ALA A 409 42.81 31.38 -22.93
N MET A 410 44.09 31.02 -22.89
CA MET A 410 45.06 31.42 -21.87
C MET A 410 45.12 32.95 -21.76
N GLU A 411 45.14 33.44 -20.51
CA GLU A 411 45.95 34.59 -20.11
C GLU A 411 46.88 34.18 -18.97
#